data_AF-A0A6B3GZU2-F1
#
_entry.id   AF-A0A6B3GZU2-F1
#
_cell.length_a   1.000
_cell.length_b   1.000
_cell.length_c   1.000
_cell.angle_alpha   90.00
_cell.angle_beta   90.00
_cell.angle_gamma   90.00
#
_symmetry.space_group_name_H-M   'P 1'
#
loop_
_entity.id
_entity.type
_entity.pdbx_description
1 polymer ?
#
loop_
_entity_poly.entity_id
_entity_poly.type
_entity_poly.pdbx_seq_one_letter_code
_entity_poly.pdbx_strand_id
1 'polypeptide(L)'
;ALHLIGNQMGGENGTLRNFVAGYQTPANSPHMRGLEDDVTNAVKSGEPISLGVLPVHKGTDPAIPTEIRMYAVGNKGYRPDRTVYNRTTGG
;
A
#
# COMPACT_ATOMS: atom_id res chain seq x y z
N ALA A 1 9.76 8.90 -1.09
CA ALA A 1 8.33 8.91 -0.74
C ALA A 1 7.73 7.58 -1.17
N LEU A 2 6.75 7.07 -0.42
CA LEU A 2 5.99 5.86 -0.75
C LEU A 2 4.78 6.25 -1.59
N HIS A 3 4.40 5.43 -2.58
CA HIS A 3 3.09 5.55 -3.22
C HIS A 3 2.01 4.95 -2.30
N LEU A 4 0.83 5.55 -2.25
CA LEU A 4 -0.32 4.91 -1.61
C LEU A 4 -0.99 3.91 -2.55
N ILE A 5 -1.15 4.29 -3.81
CA ILE A 5 -1.61 3.41 -4.88
C ILE A 5 -0.53 3.39 -5.94
N GLY A 6 0.00 2.20 -6.24
CA GLY A 6 0.96 2.02 -7.32
C GLY A 6 0.39 2.40 -8.69
N ASN A 7 1.26 2.94 -9.55
CA ASN A 7 0.90 3.36 -10.92
C ASN A 7 0.27 2.23 -11.76
N GLN A 8 0.66 0.96 -11.50
CA GLN A 8 0.08 -0.20 -12.18
C GLN A 8 -1.43 -0.39 -11.92
N MET A 9 -1.94 0.21 -10.85
CA MET A 9 -3.35 0.20 -10.46
C MET A 9 -4.05 1.54 -10.72
N GLY A 10 -3.42 2.45 -11.48
CA GLY A 10 -3.96 3.77 -11.80
C GLY A 10 -3.70 4.84 -10.73
N GLY A 11 -2.79 4.59 -9.79
CA GLY A 11 -2.34 5.61 -8.85
C GLY A 11 -1.59 6.75 -9.54
N GLU A 12 -1.97 7.99 -9.25
CA GLU A 12 -1.39 9.18 -9.86
C GLU A 12 0.06 9.41 -9.40
N ASN A 13 0.98 9.61 -10.35
CA ASN A 13 2.40 9.81 -10.07
C ASN A 13 2.81 11.30 -9.99
N GLY A 14 1.93 12.23 -10.38
CA GLY A 14 2.23 13.67 -10.38
C GLY A 14 1.74 14.45 -9.16
N THR A 15 0.95 13.83 -8.27
CA THR A 15 0.31 14.54 -7.14
C THR A 15 0.82 14.06 -5.79
N LEU A 16 1.23 15.00 -4.94
CA LEU A 16 1.65 14.70 -3.56
C LEU A 16 0.56 14.02 -2.71
N ARG A 17 -0.71 14.05 -3.15
CA ARG A 17 -1.81 13.34 -2.47
C ARG A 17 -1.65 11.81 -2.48
N ASN A 18 -0.91 11.26 -3.44
CA ASN A 18 -0.63 9.82 -3.52
C ASN A 18 0.71 9.43 -2.89
N PHE A 19 1.34 10.34 -2.15
CA PHE A 19 2.66 10.11 -1.57
C PHE A 19 2.69 10.36 -0.06
N VAL A 20 3.46 9.54 0.65
CA VAL A 20 3.82 9.76 2.06
C VAL A 20 5.32 9.60 2.29
N ALA A 21 5.81 10.16 3.39
CA ALA A 21 7.18 9.92 3.83
C ALA A 21 7.37 8.45 4.22
N GLY A 22 8.46 7.83 3.77
CA GLY A 22 8.75 6.44 4.14
C GLY A 22 9.88 5.79 3.37
N TYR A 23 10.26 4.62 3.84
CA TYR A 23 11.44 3.89 3.38
C TYR A 23 11.19 3.15 2.06
N GLN A 24 12.05 3.36 1.07
CA GLN A 24 11.99 2.60 -0.19
C GLN A 24 12.21 1.11 0.03
N THR A 25 13.09 0.76 0.97
CA THR A 25 13.40 -0.62 1.32
C THR A 25 13.34 -0.80 2.84
N PRO A 26 12.65 -1.82 3.38
CA PRO A 26 11.84 -2.81 2.65
C PRO A 26 10.34 -2.41 2.49
N ALA A 27 9.92 -1.27 3.07
CA ALA A 27 8.50 -0.90 3.15
C ALA A 27 7.84 -0.73 1.76
N ASN A 28 8.37 0.13 0.88
CA ASN A 28 7.84 0.25 -0.48
C ASN A 28 7.99 -1.06 -1.26
N SER A 29 9.20 -1.60 -1.23
CA SER A 29 9.55 -2.85 -1.90
C SER A 29 10.49 -3.65 -1.00
N PRO A 30 10.17 -4.92 -0.70
CA PRO A 30 9.14 -5.73 -1.35
C PRO A 30 7.73 -5.67 -0.74
N HIS A 31 7.51 -5.04 0.42
CA HIS A 31 6.30 -5.31 1.22
C HIS A 31 5.02 -4.72 0.64
N MET A 32 4.97 -3.41 0.34
CA MET A 32 3.79 -2.82 -0.32
C MET A 32 3.63 -3.40 -1.73
N ARG A 33 4.72 -3.43 -2.52
CA ARG A 33 4.72 -3.98 -3.88
C ARG A 33 4.15 -5.39 -3.96
N GLY A 34 4.52 -6.29 -3.05
CA GLY A 34 4.00 -7.67 -3.05
C GLY A 34 2.48 -7.74 -2.94
N LEU A 35 1.88 -6.90 -2.10
CA LEU A 35 0.43 -6.83 -2.00
C LEU A 35 -0.21 -6.18 -3.23
N GLU A 36 0.41 -5.13 -3.78
CA GLU A 36 -0.07 -4.51 -5.03
C GLU A 36 -0.07 -5.51 -6.19
N ASP A 37 0.94 -6.37 -6.27
CA ASP A 37 1.04 -7.45 -7.24
C ASP A 37 -0.08 -8.49 -7.02
N ASP A 38 -0.36 -8.89 -5.77
CA ASP A 38 -1.48 -9.79 -5.45
C ASP A 38 -2.83 -9.20 -5.87
N VAL A 39 -3.09 -7.92 -5.56
CA VAL A 39 -4.32 -7.21 -5.95
C VAL A 39 -4.44 -7.14 -7.47
N THR A 40 -3.33 -6.82 -8.15
CA THR A 40 -3.26 -6.74 -9.61
C THR A 40 -3.60 -8.07 -10.25
N ASN A 41 -3.13 -9.18 -9.68
CA ASN A 41 -3.45 -10.52 -10.16
C ASN A 41 -4.94 -10.86 -9.98
N ALA A 42 -5.54 -10.51 -8.84
CA ALA A 42 -6.98 -10.69 -8.60
C ALA A 42 -7.82 -9.90 -9.64
N VAL A 43 -7.48 -8.63 -9.89
CA VAL A 43 -8.13 -7.81 -10.92
C VAL A 43 -7.99 -8.44 -12.31
N LYS A 44 -6.79 -8.89 -12.69
CA LYS A 44 -6.55 -9.56 -13.99
C LYS A 44 -7.32 -10.88 -14.14
N SER A 45 -7.64 -11.56 -13.03
CA SER A 45 -8.51 -12.75 -13.04
C SER A 45 -10.01 -12.43 -13.16
N GLY A 46 -10.35 -11.15 -13.36
CA GLY A 46 -11.72 -10.68 -13.53
C GLY A 46 -12.49 -10.53 -12.22
N GLU A 47 -11.80 -10.31 -11.09
CA GLU A 47 -12.44 -9.94 -9.83
C GLU A 47 -12.37 -8.41 -9.65
N PRO A 48 -13.50 -7.68 -9.63
CA PRO A 48 -13.47 -6.27 -9.22
C PRO A 48 -13.07 -6.16 -7.75
N ILE A 49 -12.06 -5.33 -7.46
CA ILE A 49 -11.50 -5.14 -6.12
C ILE A 49 -11.69 -3.69 -5.67
N SER A 50 -12.20 -3.48 -4.47
CA SER A 50 -12.06 -2.22 -3.73
C SER A 50 -10.80 -2.26 -2.88
N LEU A 51 -9.84 -1.37 -3.14
CA LEU A 51 -8.58 -1.25 -2.42
C LEU A 51 -8.59 0.01 -1.56
N GLY A 52 -8.11 -0.07 -0.33
CA GLY A 52 -7.82 1.08 0.51
C GLY A 52 -6.44 1.00 1.12
N VAL A 53 -5.76 2.15 1.16
CA VAL A 53 -4.42 2.30 1.72
C VAL A 53 -4.43 3.47 2.70
N LEU A 54 -4.09 3.18 3.95
CA LEU A 54 -4.22 4.08 5.08
C LEU A 54 -2.86 4.26 5.79
N PRO A 55 -2.22 5.43 5.63
CA PRO A 55 -1.07 5.82 6.43
C PRO A 55 -1.48 6.09 7.88
N VAL A 56 -0.78 5.48 8.83
CA VAL A 56 -1.05 5.62 10.27
C VAL A 56 0.06 6.42 10.93
N HIS A 57 -0.29 7.57 11.50
CA HIS A 57 0.64 8.50 12.15
C HIS A 57 0.53 8.38 13.66
N LYS A 58 1.30 7.46 14.25
CA LYS A 58 1.35 7.23 15.71
C LYS A 58 2.75 7.47 16.31
N GLY A 59 3.69 7.93 15.48
CA GLY A 59 5.06 8.21 15.88
C GLY A 59 5.20 9.57 16.56
N THR A 60 6.44 9.90 16.95
CA THR A 60 6.77 11.21 17.52
C THR A 60 6.77 12.33 16.48
N ASP A 61 7.07 12.00 15.22
CA ASP A 61 6.96 12.92 14.09
C ASP A 61 5.61 12.70 13.38
N PRO A 62 4.67 13.66 13.43
CA PRO A 62 3.35 13.53 12.81
C PRO A 62 3.40 13.59 11.27
N ALA A 63 4.51 13.99 10.65
CA ALA A 63 4.67 14.02 9.20
C ALA A 63 5.08 12.64 8.62
N ILE A 64 5.49 11.70 9.47
CA ILE A 64 5.97 10.38 9.06
C ILE A 64 5.03 9.30 9.61
N PRO A 65 4.33 8.53 8.75
CA PRO A 65 3.52 7.42 9.22
C PRO A 65 4.42 6.32 9.79
N THR A 66 3.98 5.66 10.85
CA THR A 66 4.68 4.49 11.43
C THR A 66 4.28 3.18 10.73
N GLU A 67 3.08 3.15 10.16
CA GLU A 67 2.52 2.00 9.46
C GLU A 67 1.79 2.45 8.19
N ILE A 68 1.73 1.56 7.20
CA ILE A 68 0.84 1.65 6.06
C ILE A 68 -0.09 0.43 6.14
N ARG A 69 -1.38 0.68 6.34
CA ARG A 69 -2.39 -0.39 6.34
C ARG A 69 -3.01 -0.49 4.97
N MET A 70 -3.08 -1.70 4.44
CA MET A 70 -3.62 -1.98 3.13
C MET A 70 -4.68 -3.06 3.25
N TYR A 71 -5.89 -2.75 2.79
CA TYR A 71 -7.02 -3.66 2.81
C TYR A 71 -7.66 -3.72 1.44
N ALA A 72 -8.10 -4.90 1.03
CA ALA A 72 -8.83 -5.04 -0.22
C ALA A 72 -10.04 -5.96 -0.04
N VAL A 73 -11.09 -5.70 -0.81
CA VAL A 73 -12.31 -6.50 -0.83
C VAL A 73 -12.72 -6.74 -2.28
N GLY A 74 -12.73 -8.01 -2.68
CA GLY A 74 -13.27 -8.48 -3.94
C GLY A 74 -14.61 -9.20 -3.77
N ASN A 75 -15.31 -9.40 -4.90
CA ASN A 75 -16.62 -10.03 -4.92
C ASN A 75 -16.61 -11.57 -5.12
N LYS A 76 -15.43 -12.18 -5.27
CA LYS A 76 -15.22 -13.65 -5.35
C LYS A 76 -14.49 -14.21 -4.13
N GLY A 77 -14.31 -13.40 -3.08
CA GLY A 77 -13.75 -13.83 -1.79
C GLY A 77 -12.36 -13.28 -1.49
N TYR A 78 -11.74 -12.51 -2.39
CA TYR A 78 -10.45 -11.88 -2.14
C TYR A 78 -10.54 -10.82 -1.03
N ARG A 79 -9.85 -11.03 0.10
CA ARG A 79 -9.94 -10.17 1.30
C ARG A 79 -8.62 -10.04 2.08
N PRO A 80 -7.53 -9.53 1.47
CA PRO A 80 -6.31 -9.29 2.21
C PRO A 80 -6.46 -8.12 3.19
N ASP A 81 -5.81 -8.24 4.34
CA ASP A 81 -5.56 -7.19 5.32
C ASP A 81 -4.10 -7.29 5.74
N ARG A 82 -3.30 -6.26 5.40
CA ARG A 82 -1.86 -6.22 5.65
C ARG A 82 -1.48 -4.91 6.32
N THR A 83 -0.56 -5.01 7.26
CA THR A 83 0.14 -3.87 7.83
C THR A 83 1.59 -3.93 7.39
N VAL A 84 2.08 -2.86 6.76
CA VAL A 84 3.50 -2.67 6.43
C VAL A 84 4.07 -1.66 7.41
N TYR A 85 5.15 -2.03 8.11
CA TYR A 85 5.80 -1.09 9.02
C TYR A 85 6.76 -0.16 8.26
N ASN A 86 6.66 1.15 8.51
CA ASN A 86 7.52 2.15 7.88
C ASN A 86 8.86 2.25 8.62
N ARG A 87 9.70 1.23 8.46
CA ARG A 87 11.02 1.12 9.11
C ARG A 87 11.99 0.39 8.19
N THR A 88 13.28 0.42 8.52
CA THR A 88 14.37 -0.16 7.71
C THR A 88 14.52 -1.69 7.84
N THR A 89 13.75 -2.34 8.72
CA THR A 89 13.86 -3.79 9.00
C THR A 89 12.50 -4.41 9.33
N GLY A 90 12.29 -5.67 8.95
CA GLY A 90 11.05 -6.42 9.18
C GLY A 90 9.92 -6.06 8.20
N GLY A 91 8.98 -7.00 8.02
CA GLY A 91 7.75 -6.82 7.24
C GLY A 91 6.64 -6.20 8.05
#